data_AF-A0A4Q3JQ45-F1
#
_entry.id   AF-A0A4Q3JQ45-F1
#
_cell.length_a   1.000
_cell.length_b   1.000
_cell.length_c   1.000
_cell.angle_alpha   90.00
_cell.angle_beta   90.00
_cell.angle_gamma   90.00
#
_symmetry.space_group_name_H-M   'P 1'
#
loop_
_entity.id
_entity.type
_entity.pdbx_description
1 polymer ?
#
loop_
_entity_poly.entity_id
_entity_poly.type
_entity_poly.pdbx_seq_one_letter_code
_entity_poly.pdbx_strand_id
1 'polypeptide(L)'
;MGVEFRETMAGRYHLLASPTDERPLAFTLRAWSRALPSFVRRPLTEVEGELHAEGWADHAAVRGTLALDLLRDGTLRYDLHFRGNDRLPYRLVGHKSVRLLRLVTTMSELPVLLLDRDGHTIGRADVSFDVRHDLLAFARSWRLI
;
A
#
# COMPACT_ATOMS: atom_id res chain seq x y z
N MET A 1 1.47 20.62 -13.13
CA MET A 1 1.04 20.25 -11.77
C MET A 1 1.24 18.76 -11.59
N GLY A 2 1.94 18.36 -10.53
CA GLY A 2 1.99 16.97 -10.08
C GLY A 2 1.16 16.84 -8.80
N VAL A 3 0.80 15.62 -8.44
CA VAL A 3 0.23 15.31 -7.12
C VAL A 3 1.27 14.47 -6.40
N GLU A 4 1.61 14.87 -5.18
CA GLU A 4 2.36 14.06 -4.23
C GLU A 4 1.46 13.82 -3.03
N PHE A 5 1.37 12.57 -2.58
CA PHE A 5 0.74 12.26 -1.31
C PHE A 5 1.52 11.18 -0.57
N ARG A 6 1.42 11.24 0.76
CA ARG A 6 1.97 10.25 1.67
C ARG A 6 0.81 9.56 2.36
N GLU A 7 0.84 8.24 2.38
CA GLU A 7 -0.20 7.40 2.97
C GLU A 7 0.44 6.35 3.87
N THR A 8 -0.10 6.19 5.07
CA THR A 8 0.24 5.10 5.98
C THR A 8 -0.98 4.23 6.16
N MET A 9 -0.81 2.93 5.92
CA MET A 9 -1.83 1.91 6.13
C MET A 9 -1.33 0.92 7.17
N ALA A 10 -2.20 0.53 8.09
CA ALA A 10 -1.89 -0.42 9.14
C ALA A 10 -3.03 -1.43 9.32
N GLY A 11 -2.67 -2.66 9.67
CA GLY A 11 -3.61 -3.74 9.85
C GLY A 11 -2.92 -5.04 10.23
N ARG A 12 -3.46 -6.15 9.76
CA ARG A 12 -2.96 -7.48 10.07
C ARG A 12 -2.84 -8.31 8.82
N TYR A 13 -1.87 -9.20 8.79
CA TYR A 13 -1.70 -10.20 7.75
C TYR A 13 -1.63 -11.59 8.35
N HIS A 14 -1.96 -12.59 7.53
CA HIS A 14 -1.69 -13.99 7.82
C HIS A 14 -1.16 -14.65 6.54
N LEU A 15 -0.31 -15.66 6.72
CA LEU A 15 0.13 -16.51 5.61
C LEU A 15 -0.89 -17.64 5.43
N LEU A 16 -1.11 -18.09 4.19
CA LEU A 16 -2.03 -19.19 3.91
C LEU A 16 -1.57 -20.52 4.52
N ALA A 17 -0.26 -20.68 4.76
CA ALA A 17 0.29 -21.82 5.48
C ALA A 17 -0.08 -21.81 6.99
N SER A 18 -0.41 -20.63 7.53
CA SER A 18 -0.71 -20.42 8.96
C SER A 18 -1.86 -19.42 9.12
N PRO A 19 -3.10 -19.77 8.71
CA PRO A 19 -4.21 -18.82 8.62
C PRO A 19 -4.71 -18.29 9.97
N THR A 20 -4.38 -18.97 11.08
CA THR A 20 -4.71 -18.53 12.44
C THR A 20 -3.62 -17.67 13.09
N ASP A 21 -2.46 -17.53 12.45
CA ASP A 21 -1.33 -16.73 12.93
C ASP A 21 -1.41 -15.33 12.30
N GLU A 22 -2.24 -14.48 12.88
CA GLU A 22 -2.40 -13.08 12.46
C GLU A 22 -1.31 -12.21 13.09
N ARG A 23 -0.59 -11.47 12.25
CA ARG A 23 0.52 -10.61 12.65
C ARG A 23 0.35 -9.19 12.14
N PRO A 24 0.96 -8.19 12.81
CA PRO A 24 0.90 -6.80 12.36
C PRO A 24 1.50 -6.60 10.96
N LEU A 25 0.79 -5.82 10.14
CA LEU A 25 1.27 -5.29 8.86
C LEU A 25 1.08 -3.78 8.85
N ALA A 26 2.13 -3.04 8.50
CA ALA A 26 2.04 -1.63 8.22
C ALA A 26 2.87 -1.29 6.98
N PHE A 27 2.44 -0.28 6.23
CA PHE A 27 3.28 0.31 5.19
C PHE A 27 3.05 1.81 5.09
N THR A 28 4.12 2.54 4.82
CA THR A 28 4.09 3.96 4.52
C THR A 28 4.56 4.16 3.10
N LEU A 29 3.71 4.73 2.25
CA LEU A 29 4.00 4.99 0.86
C LEU A 29 4.03 6.49 0.59
N ARG A 30 4.91 6.88 -0.32
CA ARG A 30 4.95 8.18 -0.95
C ARG A 30 4.69 7.98 -2.43
N ALA A 31 3.61 8.58 -2.92
CA ALA A 31 3.19 8.51 -4.30
C ALA A 31 3.42 9.87 -4.97
N TRP A 32 4.00 9.90 -6.17
CA TRP A 32 4.17 11.14 -6.95
C TRP A 32 3.88 10.96 -8.44
N SER A 33 3.28 11.99 -9.05
CA SER A 33 2.99 12.01 -10.49
C SER A 33 3.85 13.01 -11.25
N ARG A 34 4.58 12.53 -12.26
CA ARG A 34 5.33 13.35 -13.24
C ARG A 34 4.41 13.75 -14.42
N ALA A 35 3.63 14.81 -14.24
CA ALA A 35 2.91 15.60 -15.26
C ALA A 35 1.61 15.04 -15.92
N LEU A 36 0.80 16.01 -16.38
CA LEU A 36 -0.67 16.00 -16.49
C LEU A 36 -1.37 15.51 -17.77
N PRO A 37 -0.80 15.44 -19.00
CA PRO A 37 -1.65 15.10 -20.16
C PRO A 37 -1.96 13.60 -20.28
N SER A 38 -1.21 12.74 -19.57
CA SER A 38 -1.43 11.28 -19.49
C SER A 38 -2.32 10.85 -18.33
N PHE A 39 -2.55 11.72 -17.33
CA PHE A 39 -3.33 11.41 -16.13
C PHE A 39 -4.81 11.11 -16.44
N VAL A 40 -5.33 11.67 -17.54
CA VAL A 40 -6.70 11.42 -18.03
C VAL A 40 -6.83 10.03 -18.70
N ARG A 41 -5.72 9.41 -19.11
CA ARG A 41 -5.72 8.11 -19.83
C ARG A 41 -5.14 6.96 -19.04
N ARG A 42 -4.15 7.21 -18.16
CA ARG A 42 -3.51 6.20 -17.30
C ARG A 42 -3.14 6.88 -15.97
N PRO A 43 -3.99 6.80 -14.95
CA PRO A 43 -3.74 7.40 -13.64
C PRO A 43 -2.77 6.53 -12.83
N LEU A 44 -1.63 6.19 -13.43
CA LEU A 44 -0.56 5.40 -12.84
C LEU A 44 0.44 6.35 -12.19
N THR A 45 0.65 6.18 -10.90
CA THR A 45 1.55 6.98 -10.08
C THR A 45 2.62 6.05 -9.53
N GLU A 46 3.88 6.48 -9.60
CA GLU A 46 4.98 5.74 -8.97
C GLU A 46 4.87 5.91 -7.45
N VAL A 47 5.11 4.82 -6.73
CA VAL A 47 5.12 4.84 -5.27
C VAL A 47 6.40 4.22 -4.74
N GLU A 48 6.94 4.81 -3.68
CA GLU A 48 8.05 4.26 -2.92
C GLU A 48 7.78 4.42 -1.43
N GLY A 49 8.33 3.53 -0.63
CA GLY A 49 8.08 3.55 0.80
C GLY A 49 8.72 2.43 1.57
N GLU A 50 8.13 2.13 2.72
CA GLU A 50 8.58 1.08 3.62
C GLU A 50 7.38 0.22 4.02
N LEU A 51 7.60 -1.08 4.13
CA LEU A 51 6.65 -2.07 4.64
C LEU A 51 7.26 -2.79 5.84
N HIS A 52 6.42 -3.00 6.85
CA HIS A 52 6.73 -3.75 8.05
C HIS A 52 5.67 -4.84 8.22
N ALA A 53 6.03 -6.08 7.92
CA ALA A 53 5.25 -7.28 8.17
C ALA A 53 5.98 -8.12 9.22
N GLU A 54 5.46 -8.16 10.43
CA GLU A 54 6.18 -8.65 11.61
C GLU A 54 6.74 -10.08 11.43
N GLY A 55 8.08 -10.16 11.39
CA GLY A 55 8.79 -11.45 11.28
C GLY A 55 8.75 -12.07 9.89
N TRP A 56 8.23 -11.38 8.88
CA TRP A 56 8.27 -11.81 7.48
C TRP A 56 8.99 -10.81 6.56
N ALA A 57 8.75 -9.51 6.75
CA ALA A 57 9.42 -8.43 6.02
C ALA A 57 9.52 -7.19 6.90
N ASP A 58 10.57 -7.10 7.70
CA ASP A 58 10.76 -6.01 8.67
C ASP A 58 11.48 -4.82 8.01
N HIS A 59 10.82 -3.66 7.97
CA HIS A 59 11.36 -2.42 7.39
C HIS A 59 11.84 -2.59 5.93
N ALA A 60 11.10 -3.37 5.16
CA ALA A 60 11.41 -3.65 3.77
C ALA A 60 11.14 -2.42 2.90
N ALA A 61 12.13 -2.00 2.12
CA ALA A 61 11.93 -1.00 1.09
C ALA A 61 10.92 -1.49 0.04
N VAL A 62 9.91 -0.68 -0.22
CA VAL A 62 8.86 -0.94 -1.20
C VAL A 62 8.99 0.01 -2.36
N ARG A 63 8.79 -0.50 -3.57
CA ARG A 63 8.55 0.29 -4.77
C ARG A 63 7.42 -0.29 -5.59
N GLY A 64 6.71 0.54 -6.33
CA GLY A 64 5.63 0.02 -7.14
C GLY A 64 4.83 1.08 -7.83
N THR A 65 3.57 0.74 -8.08
CA THR A 65 2.64 1.64 -8.74
C THR A 65 1.29 1.65 -8.06
N LEU A 66 0.64 2.80 -8.18
CA LEU A 66 -0.73 3.04 -7.77
C LEU A 66 -1.52 3.51 -8.98
N ALA A 67 -2.57 2.78 -9.34
CA ALA A 67 -3.47 3.14 -10.43
C ALA A 67 -4.82 3.55 -9.89
N LEU A 68 -5.23 4.80 -10.16
CA LEU A 68 -6.48 5.38 -9.67
C LEU A 68 -7.45 5.71 -10.82
N ASP A 69 -8.20 4.71 -11.30
CA ASP A 69 -9.18 4.90 -12.36
C ASP A 69 -10.53 5.38 -11.81
N LEU A 70 -10.66 6.70 -11.64
CA LEU A 70 -11.87 7.32 -11.11
C LEU A 70 -12.97 7.54 -12.15
N LEU A 71 -12.62 7.56 -13.44
CA LEU A 71 -13.52 7.99 -14.52
C LEU A 71 -14.21 6.81 -15.21
N ARG A 72 -13.58 5.64 -15.26
CA ARG A 72 -14.14 4.46 -15.95
C ARG A 72 -14.75 3.48 -14.98
N ASP A 73 -13.93 2.98 -14.06
CA ASP A 73 -14.31 1.84 -13.20
C ASP A 73 -14.45 2.22 -11.72
N GLY A 74 -14.00 3.42 -11.33
CA GLY A 74 -13.92 3.81 -9.92
C GLY A 74 -13.07 2.81 -9.15
N THR A 75 -11.87 2.49 -9.63
CA THR A 75 -10.99 1.49 -9.02
C THR A 75 -9.64 2.07 -8.63
N LEU A 76 -9.14 1.60 -7.49
CA LEU A 76 -7.82 1.87 -6.97
C LEU A 76 -7.07 0.53 -6.90
N ARG A 77 -5.92 0.47 -7.57
CA ARG A 77 -5.08 -0.73 -7.62
C ARG A 77 -3.68 -0.40 -7.13
N TYR A 78 -3.18 -1.23 -6.22
CA TYR A 78 -1.82 -1.17 -5.70
C TYR A 78 -1.04 -2.37 -6.24
N ASP A 79 0.18 -2.11 -6.70
CA ASP A 79 1.14 -3.15 -7.08
C ASP A 79 2.49 -2.77 -6.50
N LEU A 80 2.80 -3.35 -5.35
CA LEU A 80 3.98 -3.02 -4.54
C LEU A 80 4.95 -4.20 -4.58
N HIS A 81 6.22 -3.91 -4.79
CA HIS A 81 7.31 -4.87 -4.80
C HIS A 81 8.21 -4.63 -3.60
N PHE A 82 8.57 -5.71 -2.89
CA PHE A 82 9.47 -5.66 -1.75
C PHE A 82 10.27 -6.95 -1.65
N ARG A 83 11.19 -7.01 -0.68
CA ARG A 83 11.91 -8.23 -0.33
C ARG A 83 11.60 -8.61 1.12
N GLY A 84 11.39 -9.90 1.36
CA GLY A 84 11.22 -10.43 2.69
C GLY A 84 12.55 -10.51 3.45
N ASN A 85 12.48 -10.91 4.72
CA ASN A 85 13.65 -11.16 5.56
C ASN A 85 14.56 -12.27 5.01
N ASP A 86 13.96 -13.18 4.24
CA ASP A 86 14.64 -14.23 3.47
C ASP A 86 15.36 -13.72 2.21
N ARG A 87 15.28 -12.40 1.93
CA ARG A 87 15.79 -11.71 0.74
C ARG A 87 15.13 -12.14 -0.58
N LEU A 88 14.03 -12.88 -0.53
CA LEU A 88 13.26 -13.26 -1.71
C LEU A 88 12.33 -12.12 -2.15
N PRO A 89 12.04 -11.99 -3.45
CA PRO A 89 11.14 -10.96 -3.96
C PRO A 89 9.68 -11.36 -3.74
N TYR A 90 8.88 -10.39 -3.30
CA TYR A 90 7.45 -10.53 -3.06
C TYR A 90 6.68 -9.36 -3.64
N ARG A 91 5.37 -9.55 -3.82
CA ARG A 91 4.45 -8.50 -4.23
C ARG A 91 3.28 -8.38 -3.27
N LEU A 92 2.89 -7.15 -2.99
CA LEU A 92 1.64 -6.83 -2.30
C LEU A 92 0.73 -6.16 -3.33
N VAL A 93 -0.40 -6.82 -3.60
CA VAL A 93 -1.39 -6.33 -4.56
C VAL A 93 -2.70 -6.02 -3.85
N GLY A 94 -3.22 -4.83 -4.08
CA GLY A 94 -4.48 -4.36 -3.49
C GLY A 94 -5.44 -3.93 -4.59
N HIS A 95 -6.72 -4.23 -4.41
CA HIS A 95 -7.77 -3.75 -5.31
C HIS A 95 -8.97 -3.29 -4.51
N LYS A 96 -9.43 -2.07 -4.81
CA LYS A 96 -10.60 -1.48 -4.20
C LYS A 96 -11.43 -0.68 -5.18
N SER A 97 -12.75 -0.80 -5.09
CA SER A 97 -13.67 0.12 -5.75
C SER A 97 -13.83 1.38 -4.91
N VAL A 98 -13.48 2.53 -5.47
CA VAL A 98 -13.57 3.85 -4.87
C VAL A 98 -14.66 4.67 -5.56
N ARG A 99 -15.52 5.33 -4.77
CA ARG A 99 -16.45 6.35 -5.28
C ARG A 99 -15.89 7.72 -4.93
N LEU A 100 -15.70 8.59 -5.94
CA LEU A 100 -15.06 9.91 -5.83
C LEU A 100 -15.59 10.77 -4.66
N LEU A 101 -16.92 10.73 -4.43
CA LEU A 101 -17.62 11.50 -3.39
C LEU A 101 -17.48 10.93 -1.97
N ARG A 102 -16.90 9.74 -1.81
CA ARG A 102 -16.63 9.10 -0.52
C ARG A 102 -15.17 8.67 -0.39
N LEU A 103 -14.25 9.26 -1.14
CA LEU A 103 -12.84 8.85 -1.11
C LEU A 103 -12.29 8.82 0.32
N VAL A 104 -12.54 9.87 1.10
CA VAL A 104 -12.11 9.99 2.50
C VAL A 104 -12.78 8.96 3.44
N THR A 105 -14.04 8.58 3.20
CA THR A 105 -14.79 7.63 4.06
C THR A 105 -14.63 6.17 3.63
N THR A 106 -14.34 5.93 2.35
CA THR A 106 -14.15 4.58 1.81
C THR A 106 -12.72 4.11 1.99
N MET A 107 -11.74 4.98 2.21
CA MET A 107 -10.33 4.63 2.46
C MET A 107 -10.06 3.88 3.78
N SER A 108 -11.11 3.51 4.52
CA SER A 108 -10.97 2.88 5.83
C SER A 108 -10.42 1.45 5.79
N GLU A 109 -10.68 0.62 4.78
CA GLU A 109 -10.20 -0.77 4.75
C GLU A 109 -9.81 -1.19 3.32
N LEU A 110 -8.65 -1.80 3.16
CA LEU A 110 -8.06 -2.24 1.90
C LEU A 110 -7.61 -3.69 2.07
N PRO A 111 -8.33 -4.65 1.47
CA PRO A 111 -7.84 -6.02 1.39
C PRO A 111 -6.67 -6.07 0.40
N VAL A 112 -5.59 -6.71 0.81
CA VAL A 112 -4.40 -6.92 -0.02
C VAL A 112 -3.99 -8.39 -0.01
N LEU A 113 -3.39 -8.82 -1.11
CA LEU A 113 -2.82 -10.14 -1.27
C LEU A 113 -1.30 -10.06 -1.28
N LEU A 114 -0.68 -11.03 -0.64
CA LEU A 114 0.76 -11.23 -0.65
C LEU A 114 1.07 -12.34 -1.65
N LEU A 115 1.89 -12.02 -2.66
CA LEU A 115 2.27 -12.92 -3.74
C LEU A 115 3.75 -13.24 -3.69
N ASP A 116 4.10 -14.48 -4.02
CA ASP A 116 5.49 -14.90 -4.24
C ASP A 116 6.02 -14.43 -5.61
N ARG A 117 7.26 -14.82 -5.91
CA ARG A 117 7.95 -14.53 -7.17
C ARG A 117 7.25 -15.11 -8.41
N ASP A 118 6.50 -16.19 -8.25
CA ASP A 118 5.80 -16.92 -9.31
C ASP A 118 4.35 -16.41 -9.46
N GLY A 119 3.93 -15.48 -8.59
CA GLY A 119 2.60 -14.88 -8.58
C GLY A 119 1.57 -15.68 -7.78
N HIS A 120 1.99 -16.68 -7.00
CA HIS A 120 1.08 -17.41 -6.13
C HIS A 120 0.76 -16.61 -4.88
N THR A 121 -0.53 -16.58 -4.52
CA THR A 121 -0.95 -16.01 -3.24
C THR A 121 -0.42 -16.87 -2.10
N ILE A 122 0.38 -16.26 -1.24
CA ILE A 122 0.98 -16.87 -0.05
C ILE A 122 0.40 -16.30 1.25
N GLY A 123 -0.31 -15.18 1.17
CA GLY A 123 -0.92 -14.55 2.33
C GLY A 123 -1.96 -13.50 1.95
N ARG A 124 -2.67 -13.05 2.97
CA ARG A 124 -3.68 -11.98 2.87
C ARG A 124 -3.49 -11.01 4.00
N ALA A 125 -3.85 -9.76 3.77
CA ALA A 125 -3.90 -8.77 4.81
C ALA A 125 -5.08 -7.84 4.61
N ASP A 126 -5.62 -7.37 5.72
CA ASP A 126 -6.63 -6.33 5.76
C ASP A 126 -5.99 -5.12 6.42
N VAL A 127 -5.77 -4.06 5.64
CA VAL A 127 -5.12 -2.84 6.10
C VAL A 127 -6.10 -1.68 6.07
N SER A 128 -5.98 -0.79 7.05
CA SER A 128 -6.86 0.35 7.22
C SER A 128 -6.06 1.65 7.26
N PHE A 129 -6.66 2.75 6.80
CA PHE A 129 -6.05 4.07 6.94
C PHE A 129 -6.08 4.46 8.42
N ASP A 130 -4.91 4.52 9.03
CA ASP A 130 -4.80 4.77 10.46
C ASP A 130 -4.78 6.30 10.73
N VAL A 131 -5.95 6.85 11.09
CA VAL A 131 -6.07 8.26 11.51
C VAL A 131 -5.64 8.44 12.99
N ARG A 132 -5.47 7.38 13.78
CA ARG A 132 -5.50 7.47 15.26
C ARG A 132 -4.24 6.98 15.98
N HIS A 133 -3.41 6.17 15.36
CA HIS A 133 -2.29 5.51 16.04
C HIS A 133 -0.89 6.00 15.58
N ASP A 134 -0.78 6.61 14.40
CA ASP A 134 0.51 7.09 13.87
C ASP A 134 0.87 8.54 14.28
N LEU A 135 -0.02 9.26 14.98
CA LEU A 135 0.22 10.67 15.34
C LEU A 135 1.51 10.88 16.17
N LEU A 136 1.88 9.91 17.03
CA LEU A 136 3.04 10.00 17.93
C LEU A 136 4.37 9.65 17.26
N ALA A 137 4.38 8.71 16.32
CA ALA A 137 5.58 8.34 15.55
C ALA A 137 5.82 9.33 14.40
N PHE A 138 4.76 9.79 13.74
CA PHE A 138 4.81 10.78 12.66
C PHE A 138 5.27 12.17 13.16
N ALA A 139 4.83 12.63 14.34
CA ALA A 139 5.27 13.90 14.95
C ALA A 139 6.77 13.94 15.25
N ARG A 140 7.42 12.78 15.40
CA ARG A 140 8.86 12.67 15.68
C ARG A 140 9.73 12.70 14.41
N SER A 141 9.12 12.68 13.22
CA SER A 141 9.80 12.60 11.92
C SER A 141 9.88 13.93 11.15
N TRP A 142 9.32 15.04 11.68
CA TRP A 142 9.44 16.37 11.07
C TRP A 142 10.82 16.97 11.38
N ARG A 143 11.72 16.92 10.38
CA ARG A 143 12.85 17.84 10.28
C ARG A 143 12.67 18.65 9.01
N LEU A 144 12.59 19.97 9.15
CA LEU A 144 12.44 20.92 8.04
C LEU A 144 13.59 20.74 7.04
N ILE A 145 13.29 20.62 5.75
CA ILE A 145 14.21 20.82 4.63
C ILE A 145 13.59 21.84 3.69
#